data_AF-A0A354BXS1-F1
#
_entry.id   AF-A0A354BXS1-F1
#
_cell.length_a   1.000
_cell.length_b   1.000
_cell.length_c   1.000
_cell.angle_alpha   90.00
_cell.angle_beta   90.00
_cell.angle_gamma   90.00
#
_symmetry.space_group_name_H-M   'P 1'
#
loop_
_entity.id
_entity.type
_entity.pdbx_description
1 polymer ?
#
loop_
_entity_poly.entity_id
_entity_poly.type
_entity_poly.pdbx_seq_one_letter_code
_entity_poly.pdbx_strand_id
1 'polypeptide(L)'
;MPEYEQYPLLQLGEWLVTNGEAIYETRPWSVQQEGDAYFTAKGDYLYAIFLEWQGEEFRLKAIKPAEGSKITMLGVPGDLKWNWSESEGLTITYPRPKARPTSCSYAWSFKIKIK
;
A
#
# COMPACT_ATOMS: atom_id res chain seq x y z
N MET A 1 22.37 -21.66 9.47
CA MET A 1 21.08 -21.05 9.86
C MET A 1 20.05 -22.17 9.96
N PRO A 2 19.43 -22.42 11.12
CA PRO A 2 18.33 -23.37 11.29
C PRO A 2 17.12 -23.05 10.38
N GLU A 3 16.35 -24.08 9.98
CA GLU A 3 15.23 -23.93 9.04
C GLU A 3 14.15 -22.93 9.52
N TYR A 4 13.84 -22.92 10.82
CA TYR A 4 12.88 -21.99 11.40
C TYR A 4 13.31 -20.52 11.30
N GLU A 5 14.61 -20.25 11.15
CA GLU A 5 15.15 -18.90 10.89
C GLU A 5 15.16 -18.58 9.39
N GLN A 6 15.37 -19.59 8.53
CA GLN A 6 15.38 -19.40 7.08
C GLN A 6 13.99 -19.07 6.54
N TYR A 7 12.97 -19.79 7.01
CA TYR A 7 11.59 -19.65 6.53
C TYR A 7 11.06 -18.21 6.54
N PRO A 8 11.09 -17.45 7.66
CA PRO A 8 10.60 -16.07 7.69
C PRO A 8 11.40 -15.14 6.79
N LEU A 9 12.72 -15.35 6.63
CA LEU A 9 13.57 -14.53 5.77
C LEU A 9 13.23 -14.74 4.29
N LEU A 10 12.95 -15.98 3.88
CA LEU A 10 12.50 -16.30 2.52
C LEU A 10 11.14 -15.68 2.23
N GLN A 11 10.18 -15.81 3.15
CA GLN A 11 8.85 -15.21 3.02
C GLN A 11 8.92 -13.67 2.95
N LEU A 12 9.78 -13.04 3.75
CA LEU A 12 10.05 -11.61 3.66
C LEU A 12 10.64 -11.25 2.29
N GLY A 13 11.60 -12.03 1.79
CA GLY A 13 12.21 -11.84 0.48
C GLY A 13 11.18 -11.89 -0.66
N GLU A 14 10.29 -12.89 -0.65
CA GLU A 14 9.20 -13.02 -1.61
C GLU A 14 8.26 -11.81 -1.59
N TRP A 15 7.91 -11.32 -0.40
CA TRP A 15 7.09 -10.12 -0.27
C TRP A 15 7.79 -8.86 -0.80
N LEU A 16 9.09 -8.72 -0.53
CA LEU A 16 9.91 -7.60 -0.99
C LEU A 16 10.09 -7.56 -2.52
N VAL A 17 10.01 -8.69 -3.23
CA VAL A 17 10.02 -8.70 -4.70
C VAL A 17 8.87 -7.85 -5.26
N THR A 18 7.71 -7.85 -4.59
CA THR A 18 6.53 -7.09 -5.04
C THR A 18 6.43 -5.72 -4.38
N ASN A 19 6.66 -5.63 -3.07
CA ASN A 19 6.42 -4.43 -2.28
C ASN A 19 7.68 -3.62 -1.99
N GLY A 20 8.85 -4.08 -2.44
CA GLY A 20 10.14 -3.43 -2.18
C GLY A 20 10.21 -1.98 -2.65
N GLU A 21 9.44 -1.61 -3.67
CA GLU A 21 9.32 -0.20 -4.11
C GLU A 21 8.83 0.73 -2.99
N ALA A 22 7.95 0.24 -2.11
CA ALA A 22 7.43 0.98 -0.96
C ALA A 22 8.41 1.05 0.23
N ILE A 23 9.54 0.34 0.15
CA ILE A 23 10.54 0.24 1.22
C ILE A 23 11.86 0.90 0.79
N TYR A 24 12.43 0.44 -0.31
CA TYR A 24 13.76 0.85 -0.76
C TYR A 24 13.80 2.31 -1.21
N GLU A 25 14.81 3.03 -0.69
CA GLU A 25 15.05 4.46 -0.97
C GLU A 25 13.88 5.39 -0.61
N THR A 26 12.89 4.89 0.14
CA THR A 26 11.82 5.71 0.69
C THR A 26 12.28 6.43 1.96
N ARG A 27 11.48 7.38 2.43
CA ARG A 27 11.66 8.05 3.72
C ARG A 27 10.35 8.04 4.50
N PRO A 28 10.40 8.10 5.84
CA PRO A 28 9.21 8.30 6.64
C PRO A 28 8.46 9.54 6.18
N TRP A 29 7.15 9.43 6.05
CA TRP A 29 6.29 10.57 5.77
C TRP A 29 5.92 11.31 7.06
N SER A 30 5.40 12.54 6.96
CA SER A 30 5.10 13.39 8.12
C SER A 30 4.13 12.74 9.10
N VAL A 31 3.15 12.00 8.58
CA VAL A 31 2.35 11.05 9.35
C VAL A 31 2.90 9.67 9.03
N GLN A 32 3.32 8.90 10.03
CA GLN A 32 3.96 7.60 9.81
C GLN A 32 2.96 6.45 9.79
N GLN A 33 1.82 6.61 10.47
CA GLN A 33 0.81 5.57 10.63
C GLN A 33 -0.59 6.18 10.72
N GLU A 34 -1.57 5.51 10.13
CA GLU A 34 -2.99 5.75 10.33
C GLU A 34 -3.74 4.41 10.44
N GLY A 35 -4.24 4.09 11.63
CA GLY A 35 -4.85 2.78 11.88
C GLY A 35 -3.85 1.66 11.57
N ASP A 36 -4.19 0.84 10.58
CA ASP A 36 -3.38 -0.28 10.11
C ASP A 36 -2.41 0.07 8.97
N ALA A 37 -2.52 1.29 8.41
CA ALA A 37 -1.66 1.75 7.33
C ALA A 37 -0.39 2.41 7.86
N TYR A 38 0.75 2.03 7.29
CA TYR A 38 2.05 2.70 7.46
C TYR A 38 2.43 3.45 6.19
N PHE A 39 3.08 4.61 6.36
CA PHE A 39 3.40 5.49 5.24
C PHE A 39 4.89 5.67 5.01
N THR A 40 5.28 5.59 3.74
CA THR A 40 6.59 5.99 3.26
C THR A 40 6.44 6.88 2.02
N ALA A 41 7.48 7.63 1.68
CA ALA A 41 7.45 8.53 0.53
C ALA A 41 8.74 8.45 -0.29
N LYS A 42 8.61 8.63 -1.61
CA LYS A 42 9.73 8.75 -2.55
C LYS A 42 9.32 9.67 -3.71
N GLY A 43 10.02 10.79 -3.86
CA GLY A 43 9.68 11.81 -4.87
C GLY A 43 8.26 12.34 -4.68
N ASP A 44 7.45 12.24 -5.74
CA ASP A 44 6.05 12.70 -5.75
C ASP A 44 5.04 11.61 -5.33
N TYR A 45 5.55 10.44 -4.93
CA TYR A 45 4.75 9.29 -4.53
C TYR A 45 4.80 9.07 -3.02
N LEU A 46 3.62 8.78 -2.48
CA LEU A 46 3.42 8.21 -1.16
C LEU A 46 3.03 6.74 -1.32
N TYR A 47 3.57 5.90 -0.45
CA TYR A 47 3.16 4.51 -0.32
C TYR A 47 2.39 4.33 0.97
N ALA A 48 1.21 3.72 0.90
CA ALA A 48 0.41 3.31 2.05
C ALA A 48 0.42 1.78 2.16
N ILE A 49 0.98 1.25 3.23
CA ILE A 49 1.21 -0.18 3.45
C ILE A 49 0.25 -0.65 4.53
N PHE A 50 -0.80 -1.39 4.15
CA PHE A 50 -1.75 -1.98 5.10
C PHE A 50 -1.27 -3.37 5.51
N LEU A 51 -1.26 -3.65 6.82
CA LEU A 51 -0.86 -4.96 7.36
C LEU A 51 -2.03 -5.96 7.39
N GLU A 52 -3.26 -5.46 7.34
CA GLU A 52 -4.51 -6.20 7.33
C GLU A 52 -5.36 -5.88 6.10
N TRP A 53 -6.04 -6.91 5.61
CA TRP A 53 -6.92 -6.79 4.46
C TRP A 53 -8.25 -6.14 4.86
N GLN A 54 -8.53 -4.94 4.34
CA GLN A 54 -9.72 -4.15 4.71
C GLN A 54 -11.00 -4.53 3.93
N GLY A 55 -10.90 -5.44 2.95
CA GLY A 55 -12.03 -5.83 2.11
C GLY A 55 -12.07 -5.06 0.80
N GLU A 56 -13.16 -4.32 0.56
CA GLU A 56 -13.42 -3.63 -0.71
C GLU A 56 -12.98 -2.17 -0.71
N GLU A 57 -12.83 -1.57 0.47
CA GLU A 57 -12.49 -0.16 0.61
C GLU A 57 -11.33 0.01 1.59
N PHE A 58 -10.36 0.82 1.18
CA PHE A 58 -9.23 1.23 2.00
C PHE A 58 -9.35 2.73 2.22
N ARG A 59 -9.44 3.16 3.48
CA ARG A 59 -9.73 4.55 3.85
C ARG A 59 -8.54 5.17 4.57
N LEU A 60 -8.15 6.37 4.16
CA LEU A 60 -7.00 7.12 4.64
C LEU A 60 -7.35 8.61 4.77
N LYS A 61 -7.45 9.13 5.98
CA LYS A 61 -7.77 10.53 6.28
C LYS A 61 -6.56 11.44 6.16
N ALA A 62 -5.36 10.93 6.43
CA ALA A 62 -4.15 11.74 6.40
C ALA A 62 -3.78 12.17 4.97
N ILE A 63 -4.27 11.47 3.94
CA ILE A 63 -3.77 11.60 2.57
C ILE A 63 -4.70 12.45 1.71
N LYS A 64 -4.12 13.45 1.04
CA LYS A 64 -4.74 14.18 -0.07
C LYS A 64 -4.00 13.84 -1.37
N PRO A 65 -4.59 13.05 -2.29
CA PRO A 65 -3.98 12.78 -3.59
C PRO A 65 -3.89 14.04 -4.45
N ALA A 66 -2.93 14.04 -5.38
CA ALA A 66 -2.92 15.02 -6.46
C ALA A 66 -4.17 14.87 -7.35
N GLU A 67 -4.61 15.96 -7.98
CA GLU A 67 -5.72 15.91 -8.93
C GLU A 67 -5.38 14.99 -10.11
N GLY A 68 -6.30 14.10 -10.48
CA GLY A 68 -6.05 13.09 -11.52
C GLY A 68 -5.01 12.02 -11.13
N SER A 69 -4.68 11.87 -9.84
CA SER A 69 -3.77 10.84 -9.35
C SER A 69 -4.19 9.44 -9.81
N LYS A 70 -3.20 8.64 -10.18
CA LYS A 70 -3.37 7.22 -10.47
C LYS A 70 -2.92 6.44 -9.24
N ILE A 71 -3.87 5.75 -8.63
CA ILE A 71 -3.61 4.90 -7.47
C ILE A 71 -3.54 3.46 -7.94
N THR A 72 -2.44 2.78 -7.62
CA THR A 72 -2.24 1.37 -7.92
C THR A 72 -1.90 0.61 -6.65
N MET A 73 -2.17 -0.69 -6.64
CA MET A 73 -1.66 -1.61 -5.62
C MET A 73 -0.47 -2.36 -6.21
N LEU A 74 0.65 -2.38 -5.50
CA LEU A 74 1.85 -3.09 -5.96
C LEU A 74 1.53 -4.59 -6.13
N GLY A 75 1.97 -5.17 -7.25
CA GLY A 75 1.66 -6.55 -7.61
C GLY A 75 0.28 -6.80 -8.22
N VAL A 76 -0.59 -5.79 -8.29
CA VAL A 76 -1.90 -5.90 -8.93
C VAL A 76 -1.96 -5.02 -10.17
N PRO A 77 -2.21 -5.58 -11.36
CA PRO A 77 -2.25 -4.79 -12.59
C PRO A 77 -3.48 -3.87 -12.63
N GLY A 78 -3.25 -2.64 -13.08
CA GLY A 78 -4.28 -1.64 -13.37
C GLY A 78 -4.52 -0.63 -12.24
N ASP A 79 -5.09 0.50 -12.63
CA ASP A 79 -5.44 1.59 -11.72
C ASP A 79 -6.69 1.22 -10.90
N LEU A 80 -6.72 1.67 -9.65
CA LEU A 80 -7.84 1.51 -8.75
C LEU A 80 -8.73 2.75 -8.77
N LYS A 81 -10.03 2.53 -8.62
CA LYS A 81 -10.98 3.63 -8.41
C LYS A 81 -10.73 4.21 -7.03
N TRP A 82 -10.80 5.53 -6.93
CA TRP A 82 -10.68 6.21 -5.67
C TRP A 82 -11.55 7.47 -5.67
N ASN A 83 -11.89 7.92 -4.47
CA ASN A 83 -12.56 9.19 -4.24
C ASN A 83 -11.89 9.89 -3.05
N TRP A 84 -11.99 11.22 -3.01
CA TRP A 84 -11.49 12.01 -1.88
C TRP A 84 -12.51 13.07 -1.47
N SER A 85 -12.70 13.23 -0.17
CA SER A 85 -13.49 14.33 0.41
C SER A 85 -12.83 14.87 1.67
N GLU A 86 -13.13 16.12 2.02
CA GLU A 86 -12.59 16.73 3.25
C GLU A 86 -13.10 16.04 4.53
N SER A 87 -14.30 15.47 4.50
CA SER A 87 -14.91 14.81 5.66
C SER A 87 -14.48 13.36 5.84
N GLU A 88 -14.27 12.61 4.75
CA GLU A 88 -13.97 11.17 4.79
C GLU A 88 -12.51 10.82 4.51
N GLY A 89 -11.76 11.72 3.87
CA GLY A 89 -10.41 11.45 3.39
C GLY A 89 -10.41 10.73 2.05
N LEU A 90 -9.30 10.05 1.77
CA LEU A 90 -9.10 9.20 0.60
C LEU A 90 -9.76 7.83 0.83
N THR A 91 -10.65 7.44 -0.09
CA THR A 91 -11.21 6.09 -0.16
C THR A 91 -10.77 5.43 -1.46
N ILE A 92 -10.04 4.33 -1.37
CA ILE A 92 -9.60 3.51 -2.50
C ILE A 92 -10.48 2.28 -2.58
N THR A 93 -11.11 2.05 -3.73
CA THR A 93 -11.99 0.90 -3.97
C THR A 93 -11.23 -0.22 -4.66
N TYR A 94 -11.13 -1.36 -4.00
CA TYR A 94 -10.63 -2.60 -4.58
C TYR A 94 -11.76 -3.36 -5.30
N PRO A 95 -11.61 -3.71 -6.59
CA PRO A 95 -12.70 -4.27 -7.38
C PRO A 95 -13.03 -5.70 -6.94
N ARG A 96 -14.29 -5.95 -6.53
CA ARG A 96 -14.82 -7.28 -6.13
C ARG A 96 -14.44 -8.46 -7.05
N PRO A 97 -14.41 -8.33 -8.39
CA PRO A 97 -14.03 -9.45 -9.25
C PRO A 97 -12.57 -9.88 -9.11
N LYS A 98 -11.69 -9.03 -8.57
CA LYS A 98 -10.30 -9.40 -8.29
C LYS A 98 -10.26 -10.09 -6.93
N ALA A 99 -9.73 -11.31 -6.91
CA ALA A 99 -9.42 -11.98 -5.65
C ALA A 99 -8.43 -11.15 -4.82
N ARG A 100 -8.46 -11.34 -3.50
CA ARG A 100 -7.40 -10.82 -2.62
C ARG A 100 -6.04 -11.32 -3.11
N PRO A 101 -5.03 -10.46 -3.31
CA PRO A 101 -3.72 -10.89 -3.73
C PRO A 101 -3.07 -11.74 -2.65
N THR A 102 -2.84 -13.02 -2.95
CA THR A 102 -2.18 -13.98 -2.03
C THR A 102 -0.65 -13.96 -2.13
N SER A 103 -0.11 -13.43 -3.23
CA SER A 103 1.34 -13.18 -3.37
C SER A 103 1.85 -12.08 -2.43
N CYS A 104 0.95 -11.26 -1.88
CA CYS A 104 1.24 -10.18 -0.92
C CYS A 104 0.54 -10.43 0.43
N SER A 105 0.43 -11.70 0.87
CA SER A 105 -0.45 -12.09 1.98
C SER A 105 -0.19 -11.39 3.33
N TYR A 106 0.99 -10.79 3.50
CA TYR A 106 1.43 -10.14 4.74
C TYR A 106 1.08 -8.65 4.82
N ALA A 107 1.10 -7.94 3.70
CA ALA A 107 0.80 -6.52 3.63
C ALA A 107 0.56 -6.07 2.19
N TRP A 108 -0.30 -5.07 2.00
CA TRP A 108 -0.67 -4.53 0.70
C TRP A 108 -0.25 -3.06 0.59
N SER A 109 0.61 -2.78 -0.37
CA SER A 109 1.13 -1.44 -0.60
C SER A 109 0.40 -0.74 -1.74
N PHE A 110 -0.16 0.43 -1.47
CA PHE A 110 -0.73 1.32 -2.47
C PHE A 110 0.28 2.39 -2.84
N LYS A 111 0.44 2.66 -4.14
CA LYS A 111 1.23 3.78 -4.66
C LYS A 111 0.29 4.92 -5.03
N ILE A 112 0.49 6.08 -4.41
CA ILE A 112 -0.39 7.24 -4.49
C ILE A 112 0.44 8.45 -4.92
N LYS A 113 0.06 9.12 -6.00
CA LYS A 113 0.71 10.39 -6.39
C LYS A 113 0.13 11.54 -5.56
N ILE A 114 0.99 12.28 -4.86
CA ILE A 114 0.62 13.38 -3.93
C ILE A 114 1.12 14.77 -4.37
N LYS A 115 1.99 14.84 -5.37
CA LYS A 115 2.50 16.09 -5.96
C LYS A 115 2.49 16.00 -7.48
#